data_AF-A0A3B9F1Y2-F1
#
_entry.id   AF-A0A3B9F1Y2-F1
#
_cell.length_a   1.000
_cell.length_b   1.000
_cell.length_c   1.000
_cell.angle_alpha   90.00
_cell.angle_beta   90.00
_cell.angle_gamma   90.00
#
_symmetry.space_group_name_H-M   'P 1'
#
loop_
_entity.id
_entity.type
_entity.pdbx_description
1 polymer ?
#
loop_
_entity_poly.entity_id
_entity_poly.type
_entity_poly.pdbx_seq_one_letter_code
_entity_poly.pdbx_strand_id
1 'polypeptide(L)'
;SSYDQGQTWQNIQGGLPSQLYTFNVVNVNHTLLAGQWDSIYRKDSESGSWKLSSTGLPEKLAIANMQVYDNIIVVTGNERKLRDKMTTGK
;
A
#
# COMPACT_ATOMS: atom_id res chain seq x y z
N SER A 1 14.45 4.27 -3.34
CA SER A 1 15.32 3.78 -2.26
C SER A 1 16.65 4.50 -2.32
N SER A 2 17.43 4.44 -1.25
CA SER A 2 18.81 4.95 -1.20
C SER A 2 19.67 3.92 -0.47
N TYR A 3 20.94 3.82 -0.87
CA TYR A 3 21.95 2.97 -0.23
C TYR A 3 23.11 3.79 0.37
N ASP A 4 23.04 5.12 0.25
CA ASP A 4 24.12 6.06 0.57
C ASP A 4 23.65 7.16 1.53
N GLN A 5 22.75 6.77 2.45
CA GLN A 5 22.17 7.65 3.48
C GLN A 5 21.43 8.87 2.90
N GLY A 6 20.80 8.70 1.73
CA GLY A 6 19.94 9.71 1.12
C GLY A 6 20.65 10.69 0.19
N GLN A 7 21.92 10.46 -0.14
CA GLN A 7 22.66 11.29 -1.10
C GLN A 7 22.16 11.06 -2.54
N THR A 8 21.88 9.81 -2.90
CA THR A 8 21.24 9.45 -4.18
C THR A 8 20.01 8.60 -3.98
N TRP A 9 19.05 8.76 -4.89
CA TRP A 9 17.75 8.10 -4.85
C TRP A 9 17.47 7.35 -6.14
N GLN A 10 17.03 6.11 -6.01
CA GLN A 10 16.60 5.26 -7.11
C GLN A 10 15.08 5.10 -7.09
N ASN A 11 14.46 5.21 -8.27
CA ASN A 11 13.05 4.88 -8.41
C ASN A 11 12.85 3.37 -8.23
N ILE A 12 11.91 2.99 -7.38
CA ILE A 12 11.53 1.60 -7.12
C ILE A 12 10.01 1.41 -7.23
N GLN A 13 9.32 2.23 -8.02
CA GLN A 13 7.85 2.21 -8.11
C GLN A 13 7.29 1.10 -9.00
N GLY A 14 8.13 0.33 -9.69
CA GLY A 14 7.69 -0.74 -10.59
C GLY A 14 6.68 -1.68 -9.93
N GLY A 15 5.48 -1.77 -10.50
CA GLY A 15 4.35 -2.55 -9.98
C GLY A 15 3.35 -1.80 -9.09
N LEU A 16 3.66 -0.56 -8.67
CA LEU A 16 2.67 0.32 -8.01
C LEU A 16 1.77 1.01 -9.05
N PRO A 17 0.53 1.39 -8.69
CA PRO A 17 -0.34 2.17 -9.56
C PRO A 17 0.24 3.57 -9.84
N SER A 18 0.32 3.95 -11.12
CA SER A 18 0.96 5.22 -11.54
C SER A 18 0.18 6.48 -11.16
N GLN A 19 -1.11 6.35 -10.82
CA GLN A 19 -1.99 7.48 -10.48
C GLN A 19 -2.26 7.60 -8.98
N LEU A 20 -1.68 6.72 -8.15
CA LEU A 20 -1.91 6.70 -6.71
C LEU A 20 -0.67 7.14 -5.94
N TYR A 21 -0.91 7.72 -4.77
CA TYR A 21 0.12 8.16 -3.85
C TYR A 21 0.42 7.07 -2.82
N THR A 22 1.71 6.87 -2.56
CA THR A 22 2.18 6.04 -1.45
C THR A 22 2.19 6.89 -0.19
N PHE A 23 1.39 6.52 0.81
CA PHE A 23 1.32 7.27 2.07
C PHE A 23 2.38 6.83 3.07
N ASN A 24 2.63 5.53 3.11
CA ASN A 24 3.47 4.92 4.12
C ASN A 24 4.18 3.70 3.56
N VAL A 25 5.41 3.46 4.02
CA VAL A 25 6.19 2.27 3.72
C VAL A 25 6.76 1.74 5.02
N VAL A 26 6.57 0.45 5.29
CA VAL A 26 7.15 -0.24 6.45
C VAL A 26 8.00 -1.41 6.03
N ASN A 27 8.98 -1.76 6.85
CA ASN A 27 9.77 -2.98 6.72
C ASN A 27 9.34 -3.96 7.82
N VAL A 28 8.92 -5.15 7.41
CA VAL A 28 8.51 -6.25 8.28
C VAL A 28 9.35 -7.46 7.91
N ASN A 29 10.31 -7.85 8.75
CA ASN A 29 11.16 -9.02 8.52
C ASN A 29 11.76 -9.08 7.10
N HIS A 30 12.41 -8.00 6.66
CA HIS A 30 13.00 -7.83 5.33
C HIS A 30 12.01 -7.77 4.15
N THR A 31 10.71 -7.76 4.42
CA THR A 31 9.67 -7.50 3.43
C THR A 31 9.21 -6.05 3.54
N LEU A 32 9.23 -5.32 2.41
CA LEU A 32 8.65 -3.98 2.35
C LEU A 32 7.16 -4.06 2.01
N LEU A 33 6.36 -3.27 2.72
CA LEU A 33 4.95 -3.05 2.44
C LEU A 33 4.69 -1.57 2.20
N ALA A 34 3.88 -1.24 1.21
CA ALA A 34 3.49 0.12 0.85
C ALA A 34 1.97 0.28 0.97
N GLY A 35 1.54 1.27 1.74
CA GLY A 35 0.15 1.69 1.83
C GLY A 35 -0.20 2.66 0.72
N GLN A 36 -1.22 2.32 -0.08
CA GLN A 36 -1.75 3.12 -1.17
C GLN A 36 -3.19 3.56 -0.87
N TRP A 37 -3.74 4.34 -1.80
CA TRP A 37 -5.15 4.77 -1.81
C TRP A 37 -6.15 3.62 -1.97
N ASP A 38 -5.76 2.52 -2.58
CA ASP A 38 -6.64 1.39 -2.89
C ASP A 38 -6.37 0.16 -2.01
N SER A 39 -5.11 -0.10 -1.62
CA SER A 39 -4.78 -1.13 -0.64
C SER A 39 -3.30 -1.15 -0.22
N ILE A 40 -2.82 -2.30 0.27
CA ILE A 40 -1.41 -2.60 0.57
C ILE A 40 -0.76 -3.32 -0.61
N TYR A 41 0.48 -2.93 -0.92
CA TYR A 41 1.35 -3.59 -1.87
C TYR A 41 2.57 -4.16 -1.15
N ARG A 42 2.96 -5.38 -1.51
CA ARG A 42 4.18 -6.03 -1.04
C ARG A 42 5.27 -5.95 -2.09
N LYS A 43 6.49 -5.62 -1.67
CA LYS A 43 7.66 -5.70 -2.54
C LYS A 43 8.07 -7.16 -2.71
N ASP A 44 8.08 -7.62 -3.94
CA ASP A 44 8.55 -8.95 -4.30
C ASP A 44 10.08 -8.99 -4.27
N SER A 45 10.63 -10.00 -3.58
CA SER A 45 12.07 -10.15 -3.36
C SER A 45 12.81 -10.63 -4.60
N GLU A 46 12.14 -11.39 -5.47
CA GLU A 46 12.76 -11.99 -6.66
C GLU A 46 12.75 -11.01 -7.83
N SER A 47 11.57 -10.53 -8.20
CA SER A 47 11.38 -9.61 -9.35
C SER A 47 11.73 -8.16 -9.04
N GLY A 48 11.83 -7.81 -7.76
CA GLY A 48 12.03 -6.43 -7.36
C GLY A 48 10.85 -5.50 -7.74
N SER A 49 9.66 -6.04 -8.03
CA SER A 49 8.45 -5.25 -8.32
C SER A 49 7.46 -5.31 -7.15
N TRP A 50 6.59 -4.31 -7.03
CA TRP A 50 5.48 -4.32 -6.09
C TRP A 50 4.34 -5.18 -6.63
N LYS A 51 3.68 -5.92 -5.74
CA LYS A 51 2.51 -6.74 -6.04
C LYS A 51 1.41 -6.43 -5.03
N LEU A 52 0.16 -6.39 -5.49
CA LEU A 52 -0.99 -6.19 -4.61
C LEU A 52 -1.05 -7.29 -3.54
N SER A 53 -1.24 -6.90 -2.28
CA SER A 53 -1.24 -7.79 -1.12
C SER A 53 -2.41 -7.42 -0.19
N SER A 54 -3.63 -7.57 -0.69
CA SER A 54 -4.85 -7.06 -0.07
C SER A 54 -5.84 -8.13 0.37
N THR A 55 -5.47 -9.41 0.28
CA THR A 55 -6.36 -10.52 0.66
C THR A 55 -6.82 -10.39 2.11
N GLY A 56 -8.13 -10.36 2.33
CA GLY A 56 -8.75 -10.20 3.65
C GLY A 56 -8.94 -8.76 4.10
N LEU A 57 -8.48 -7.75 3.35
CA LEU A 57 -8.79 -6.34 3.60
C LEU A 57 -10.12 -5.94 2.94
N PRO A 58 -10.83 -4.95 3.49
CA PRO A 58 -11.95 -4.32 2.81
C PRO A 58 -11.55 -3.80 1.42
N GLU A 59 -12.50 -3.84 0.48
CA GLU A 59 -12.28 -3.32 -0.87
C GLU A 59 -12.01 -1.80 -0.81
N LYS A 60 -10.99 -1.34 -1.54
CA LYS A 60 -10.64 0.09 -1.66
C LYS A 60 -10.42 0.78 -0.31
N LEU A 61 -9.82 0.08 0.65
CA LEU A 61 -9.36 0.65 1.90
C LEU A 61 -8.11 1.51 1.64
N ALA A 62 -8.26 2.83 1.78
CA ALA A 62 -7.12 3.73 1.68
C ALA A 62 -6.23 3.59 2.92
N ILE A 63 -4.99 3.14 2.74
CA ILE A 63 -4.05 2.86 3.82
C ILE A 63 -3.23 4.11 4.12
N ALA A 64 -3.65 4.86 5.14
CA ALA A 64 -3.00 6.11 5.52
C ALA A 64 -1.70 5.86 6.31
N ASN A 65 -1.73 4.92 7.25
CA ASN A 65 -0.57 4.57 8.08
C ASN A 65 -0.54 3.08 8.38
N MET A 66 0.67 2.55 8.51
CA MET A 66 0.95 1.23 9.04
C MET A 66 2.00 1.36 10.15
N GLN A 67 1.86 0.54 11.19
CA GLN A 67 2.83 0.41 12.27
C GLN A 67 3.13 -1.06 12.50
N VAL A 68 4.39 -1.36 12.77
CA VAL A 68 4.86 -2.72 13.00
C VAL A 68 5.15 -2.86 14.49
N TYR A 69 4.52 -3.84 15.13
CA TYR A 69 4.77 -4.22 16.51
C TYR A 69 4.98 -5.73 16.55
N ASP A 70 6.22 -6.15 16.81
CA ASP A 70 6.69 -7.53 16.59
C ASP A 70 6.34 -8.03 15.18
N ASN A 71 5.45 -9.03 15.09
CA ASN A 71 4.99 -9.62 13.84
C ASN A 71 3.59 -9.14 13.42
N ILE A 72 3.04 -8.15 14.12
CA ILE A 72 1.72 -7.58 13.85
C ILE A 72 1.89 -6.27 13.09
N ILE A 73 1.12 -6.13 12.02
CA ILE A 73 0.98 -4.87 11.30
C ILE A 73 -0.38 -4.29 11.69
N VAL A 74 -0.36 -3.15 12.38
CA VAL A 74 -1.58 -2.37 12.65
C VAL A 74 -1.74 -1.34 11.54
N VAL A 75 -2.91 -1.33 10.90
CA VAL A 75 -3.21 -0.45 9.77
C VAL A 75 -4.36 0.48 10.11
N THR A 76 -4.24 1.75 9.75
CA THR A 76 -5.34 2.70 9.82
C THR A 76 -5.68 3.17 8.41
N GLY A 77 -6.97 3.21 8.11
CA GLY A 77 -7.44 3.59 6.80
C GLY A 77 -8.91 3.99 6.80
N ASN A 78 -9.36 4.48 5.65
CA ASN A 78 -10.76 4.83 5.44
C ASN A 78 -11.32 3.96 4.31
N GLU A 79 -12.40 3.25 4.60
CA GLU A 79 -13.15 2.55 3.56
C GLU A 79 -13.85 3.58 2.67
N ARG A 80 -13.65 3.47 1.36
CA ARG A 80 -14.57 4.09 0.42
C ARG A 80 -15.73 3.13 0.17
N LYS A 81 -16.80 3.27 0.96
CA LYS A 81 -18.10 2.83 0.46
C LYS A 81 -18.39 3.64 -0.80
N LEU A 82 -18.39 2.96 -1.96
CA LEU A 82 -19.11 3.49 -3.10
C LEU A 82 -20.53 3.75 -2.60
N ARG A 83 -21.06 4.96 -2.78
CA ARG A 83 -22.50 5.13 -2.64
C ARG A 83 -23.11 4.14 -3.63
N ASP A 84 -23.81 3.13 -3.11
CA ASP A 84 -24.72 2.36 -3.95
C ASP A 84 -25.53 3.37 -4.72
N LYS A 85 -25.54 3.25 -6.05
CA LYS A 85 -26.31 4.14 -6.92
C LYS A 85 -27.70 4.20 -6.30
N MET A 86 -28.14 5.37 -5.85
CA MET A 86 -29.55 5.61 -5.60
C MET A 86 -30.23 5.38 -6.95
N THR A 87 -30.77 4.19 -7.14
CA THR A 87 -31.76 3.95 -8.18
C THR A 87 -32.94 4.83 -7.81
N THR A 88 -33.01 6.02 -8.40
CA THR A 88 -34.26 6.75 -8.48
C THR A 88 -35.16 5.93 -9.38
N GLY A 89 -35.98 5.08 -8.76
CA GLY A 89 -37.10 4.44 -9.45
C GLY A 89 -37.94 5.55 -10.07
N LYS A 90 -38.09 5.48 -11.38
CA LYS A 90 -39.24 6.07 -12.08
C LYS A 90 -40.28 4.99 -12.23
#